data_AF-A0A936W9T6-F1
#
_entry.id   AF-A0A936W9T6-F1
#
_cell.length_a   1.000
_cell.length_b   1.000
_cell.length_c   1.000
_cell.angle_alpha   90.00
_cell.angle_beta   90.00
_cell.angle_gamma   90.00
#
_symmetry.space_group_name_H-M   'P 1'
#
loop_
_entity.id
_entity.type
_entity.pdbx_description
1 polymer ?
#
loop_
_entity_poly.entity_id
_entity_poly.type
_entity_poly.pdbx_seq_one_letter_code
_entity_poly.pdbx_strand_id
1 'polypeptide(L)'
;MTTSLTRSEEDHIKAIHGLQQAGTSAFTKDIADRLHTKASSVTDMLKKLAEKGLVKHAPYYGATLTTKGRRQALMLVRKHRLWETFLVQRLGFGWDEVHEVAEQLEHVGSEKLVERLDEYLGRPAFDPHGDPIPDAQGRFPERVTLPLVDCAVGERIRLVAVKDPSDSLLHLLNEKGIGIGLEAEVRARQDFDGSVELRTKQGPVHVVSGRVAEHLLMERR
;
A
#
# COMPACT_ATOMS: atom_id res chain seq x y z
N MET A 1 -27.03 11.65 -13.22
CA MET A 1 -26.39 12.14 -11.98
C MET A 1 -25.51 11.02 -11.45
N THR A 2 -24.19 11.15 -11.51
CA THR A 2 -23.28 10.26 -10.79
C THR A 2 -23.46 10.57 -9.31
N THR A 3 -24.18 9.70 -8.59
CA THR A 3 -24.29 9.80 -7.13
C THR A 3 -22.89 9.61 -6.55
N SER A 4 -22.32 10.69 -6.01
CA SER A 4 -21.07 10.64 -5.24
C SER A 4 -21.24 9.65 -4.09
N LEU A 5 -20.23 8.81 -3.89
CA LEU A 5 -20.17 7.97 -2.71
C LEU A 5 -19.90 8.83 -1.47
N THR A 6 -20.39 8.36 -0.33
CA THR A 6 -19.97 8.93 0.96
C THR A 6 -18.58 8.40 1.32
N ARG A 7 -17.83 9.13 2.16
CA ARG A 7 -16.54 8.68 2.69
C ARG A 7 -16.61 7.25 3.24
N SER A 8 -17.60 6.97 4.07
CA SER A 8 -17.77 5.62 4.65
C SER A 8 -18.00 4.54 3.58
N GLU A 9 -18.72 4.83 2.50
CA GLU A 9 -18.89 3.87 1.40
C GLU A 9 -17.57 3.61 0.66
N GLU A 10 -16.77 4.65 0.47
CA GLU A 10 -15.43 4.58 -0.12
C GLU A 10 -14.49 3.74 0.75
N ASP A 11 -14.47 3.98 2.06
CA ASP A 11 -13.66 3.24 3.04
C ASP A 11 -13.96 1.74 2.99
N HIS A 12 -15.25 1.37 2.96
CA HIS A 12 -15.65 -0.04 2.88
C HIS A 12 -15.23 -0.70 1.57
N ILE A 13 -15.37 0.01 0.44
CA ILE A 13 -14.93 -0.49 -0.86
C ILE A 13 -13.41 -0.68 -0.89
N LYS A 14 -12.64 0.28 -0.36
CA LYS A 14 -11.17 0.19 -0.24
C LYS A 14 -10.75 -0.95 0.70
N ALA A 15 -11.43 -1.13 1.83
CA ALA A 15 -11.17 -2.23 2.76
C ALA A 15 -11.42 -3.61 2.13
N ILE A 16 -12.55 -3.80 1.44
CA ILE A 16 -12.85 -5.04 0.71
C ILE A 16 -11.77 -5.29 -0.34
N HIS A 17 -11.37 -4.26 -1.09
CA HIS A 17 -10.32 -4.40 -2.10
C HIS A 17 -9.00 -4.89 -1.50
N GLY A 18 -8.55 -4.29 -0.40
CA GLY A 18 -7.32 -4.67 0.29
C GLY A 18 -7.35 -6.12 0.78
N LEU A 19 -8.45 -6.56 1.38
CA LEU A 19 -8.62 -7.95 1.82
C LEU A 19 -8.55 -8.94 0.64
N GLN A 20 -9.20 -8.62 -0.47
CA GLN A 20 -9.18 -9.46 -1.67
C GLN A 20 -7.79 -9.53 -2.32
N GLN A 21 -6.98 -8.46 -2.28
CA GLN A 21 -5.61 -8.48 -2.77
C GLN A 21 -4.69 -9.37 -1.91
N ALA A 22 -4.94 -9.44 -0.60
CA ALA A 22 -4.21 -10.33 0.30
C ALA A 22 -4.58 -11.82 0.15
N GLY A 23 -5.52 -12.16 -0.74
CA GLY A 23 -6.04 -13.52 -0.90
C GLY A 23 -7.04 -13.92 0.19
N THR A 24 -7.44 -12.99 1.05
CA THR A 24 -8.41 -13.21 2.14
C THR A 24 -9.82 -12.94 1.64
N SER A 25 -10.79 -13.74 2.08
CA SER A 25 -12.20 -13.42 1.87
C SER A 25 -12.59 -12.21 2.71
N ALA A 26 -13.26 -11.22 2.14
CA ALA A 26 -13.67 -10.04 2.88
C ALA A 26 -14.93 -10.34 3.73
N PHE A 27 -14.77 -11.05 4.84
CA PHE A 27 -15.86 -11.28 5.78
C PHE A 27 -16.18 -10.02 6.57
N THR A 28 -17.40 -9.93 7.07
CA THR A 28 -17.88 -8.80 7.88
C THR A 28 -16.95 -8.49 9.05
N LYS A 29 -16.40 -9.52 9.70
CA LYS A 29 -15.47 -9.36 10.82
C LYS A 29 -14.16 -8.71 10.36
N ASP A 30 -13.56 -9.21 9.29
CA ASP A 30 -12.28 -8.69 8.79
C ASP A 30 -12.41 -7.23 8.31
N ILE A 31 -13.54 -6.90 7.68
CA ILE A 31 -13.85 -5.52 7.29
C ILE A 31 -14.04 -4.64 8.53
N ALA A 32 -14.74 -5.13 9.55
CA ALA A 32 -14.98 -4.40 10.80
C ALA A 32 -13.68 -4.14 11.56
N ASP A 33 -12.81 -5.14 11.67
CA ASP A 33 -11.50 -5.04 12.30
C ASP A 33 -10.60 -4.04 11.56
N ARG A 34 -10.57 -4.09 10.22
CA ARG A 34 -9.80 -3.17 9.38
C ARG A 34 -10.28 -1.72 9.45
N LEU A 35 -11.59 -1.50 9.58
CA LEU A 35 -12.19 -0.16 9.65
C LEU A 35 -12.40 0.33 11.09
N HIS A 36 -11.94 -0.44 12.09
CA HIS A 36 -12.14 -0.15 13.51
C HIS A 36 -13.61 0.18 13.86
N THR A 37 -14.55 -0.60 13.31
CA THR A 37 -16.00 -0.37 13.46
C THR A 37 -16.74 -1.63 13.89
N LYS A 38 -18.05 -1.51 14.15
CA LYS A 38 -18.88 -2.65 14.56
C LYS A 38 -19.29 -3.50 13.36
N ALA A 39 -19.28 -4.83 13.51
CA ALA A 39 -19.73 -5.77 12.47
C ALA A 39 -21.19 -5.54 12.01
N SER A 40 -22.05 -5.05 12.91
CA SER A 40 -23.42 -4.65 12.54
C SER A 40 -23.44 -3.49 11.54
N SER A 41 -22.59 -2.48 11.75
CA SER A 41 -22.45 -1.33 10.84
C SER A 41 -21.95 -1.77 9.46
N VAL A 42 -20.98 -2.69 9.43
CA VAL A 42 -20.48 -3.28 8.17
C VAL A 42 -21.59 -4.02 7.45
N THR A 43 -22.39 -4.83 8.15
CA THR A 43 -23.49 -5.59 7.54
C THR A 43 -24.50 -4.66 6.85
N ASP A 44 -24.86 -3.56 7.49
CA ASP A 44 -25.78 -2.58 6.91
C ASP A 44 -25.14 -1.82 5.73
N MET A 45 -23.85 -1.52 5.82
CA MET A 45 -23.12 -0.90 4.71
C MET A 45 -23.01 -1.84 3.49
N LEU A 46 -22.75 -3.13 3.71
CA LEU A 46 -22.68 -4.12 2.64
C LEU A 46 -24.01 -4.24 1.89
N LYS A 47 -25.15 -4.14 2.58
CA LYS A 47 -26.48 -4.08 1.93
C LYS A 47 -26.61 -2.84 1.04
N LYS A 48 -26.26 -1.66 1.55
CA LYS A 48 -26.29 -0.40 0.77
C LYS A 48 -25.38 -0.43 -0.46
N LEU A 49 -24.17 -0.95 -0.30
CA LEU A 49 -23.20 -1.11 -1.40
C LEU A 49 -23.68 -2.13 -2.45
N ALA A 50 -24.40 -3.18 -2.02
CA ALA A 50 -25.02 -4.14 -2.91
C ALA A 50 -26.17 -3.51 -3.72
N GLU A 51 -27.04 -2.71 -3.08
CA GLU A 51 -28.09 -1.94 -3.76
C GLU A 51 -27.53 -0.97 -4.81
N LYS A 52 -26.34 -0.39 -4.56
CA LYS A 52 -25.61 0.46 -5.52
C LYS A 52 -24.85 -0.31 -6.61
N GLY A 53 -24.87 -1.64 -6.57
CA GLY A 53 -24.18 -2.53 -7.50
C GLY A 53 -22.65 -2.51 -7.40
N LEU A 54 -22.10 -2.17 -6.23
CA LEU A 54 -20.65 -2.05 -5.98
C LEU A 54 -20.07 -3.31 -5.36
N VAL A 55 -20.89 -4.05 -4.60
CA VAL A 55 -20.50 -5.26 -3.89
C VAL A 55 -21.51 -6.38 -4.17
N LYS A 56 -21.02 -7.62 -4.28
CA LYS A 56 -21.81 -8.83 -4.10
C LYS A 56 -21.54 -9.33 -2.69
N HIS A 57 -22.58 -9.54 -1.91
CA HIS A 57 -22.46 -10.05 -0.54
C HIS A 57 -23.28 -11.32 -0.41
N ALA A 58 -22.62 -12.41 0.01
CA ALA A 58 -23.28 -13.66 0.35
C ALA A 58 -22.87 -14.04 1.79
N PRO A 59 -23.83 -14.35 2.68
CA PRO A 59 -23.56 -14.55 4.12
C PRO A 59 -22.41 -15.51 4.45
N TYR A 60 -22.18 -16.54 3.61
CA TYR A 60 -21.17 -17.57 3.83
C TYR A 60 -19.86 -17.36 3.04
N TYR A 61 -19.83 -16.41 2.10
CA TYR A 61 -18.69 -16.22 1.19
C TYR A 61 -18.06 -14.82 1.32
N GLY A 62 -18.56 -14.01 2.25
CA GLY A 62 -18.11 -12.64 2.45
C GLY A 62 -18.56 -11.69 1.33
N ALA A 63 -17.93 -10.53 1.30
CA ALA A 63 -18.13 -9.50 0.30
C ALA A 63 -17.13 -9.64 -0.85
N THR A 64 -17.57 -9.37 -2.07
CA THR A 64 -16.73 -9.33 -3.27
C THR A 64 -17.08 -8.08 -4.07
N LEU A 65 -16.08 -7.31 -4.49
CA LEU A 65 -16.33 -6.15 -5.36
C LEU A 65 -16.84 -6.58 -6.73
N THR A 66 -17.85 -5.86 -7.24
CA THR A 66 -18.20 -5.93 -8.66
C THR A 66 -17.13 -5.23 -9.50
N THR A 67 -17.18 -5.35 -10.83
CA THR A 67 -16.31 -4.56 -11.72
C THR A 67 -16.40 -3.06 -11.44
N LYS A 68 -17.62 -2.56 -11.17
CA LYS A 68 -17.85 -1.16 -10.80
C LYS A 68 -17.22 -0.82 -9.45
N GLY A 69 -17.41 -1.67 -8.43
CA GLY A 69 -16.81 -1.49 -7.10
C GLY A 69 -15.28 -1.52 -7.15
N ARG A 70 -14.71 -2.45 -7.91
CA ARG A 70 -13.26 -2.55 -8.10
C ARG A 70 -12.68 -1.30 -8.75
N ARG A 71 -13.35 -0.75 -9.77
CA ARG A 71 -12.91 0.52 -10.38
C ARG A 71 -12.91 1.67 -9.36
N GLN A 72 -13.93 1.76 -8.52
CA GLN A 72 -13.99 2.79 -7.46
C GLN A 72 -12.87 2.60 -6.42
N ALA A 73 -12.64 1.37 -5.96
CA ALA A 73 -11.54 1.05 -5.05
C ALA A 73 -10.17 1.47 -5.61
N LEU A 74 -9.91 1.13 -6.88
CA LEU A 74 -8.64 1.45 -7.54
C LEU A 74 -8.45 2.95 -7.71
N MET A 75 -9.52 3.71 -7.93
CA MET A 75 -9.44 5.18 -7.95
C MET A 75 -9.11 5.75 -6.57
N LEU A 76 -9.62 5.18 -5.48
CA LEU A 76 -9.24 5.58 -4.12
C LEU A 76 -7.77 5.28 -3.84
N VAL A 77 -7.30 4.08 -4.20
CA VAL A 77 -5.88 3.70 -4.11
C VAL A 77 -5.01 4.66 -4.93
N ARG A 78 -5.40 5.00 -6.16
CA ARG A 78 -4.68 5.99 -6.99
C ARG A 78 -4.57 7.34 -6.29
N LYS A 79 -5.70 7.86 -5.78
CA LYS A 79 -5.74 9.16 -5.10
C LYS A 79 -4.87 9.16 -3.84
N HIS A 80 -4.99 8.13 -3.01
CA HIS A 80 -4.18 7.95 -1.80
C HIS A 80 -2.69 8.07 -2.12
N ARG A 81 -2.21 7.23 -3.04
CA ARG A 81 -0.80 7.15 -3.41
C ARG A 81 -0.26 8.42 -4.06
N LEU A 82 -1.09 9.11 -4.86
CA LEU A 82 -0.73 10.43 -5.41
C LEU A 82 -0.62 11.50 -4.32
N TRP A 83 -1.51 11.48 -3.33
CA TRP A 83 -1.42 12.39 -2.20
C TRP A 83 -0.18 12.10 -1.35
N GLU A 84 0.11 10.84 -1.03
CA GLU A 84 1.35 10.48 -0.32
C GLU A 84 2.59 10.98 -1.06
N THR A 85 2.63 10.74 -2.38
CA THR A 85 3.71 11.19 -3.25
C THR A 85 3.87 12.72 -3.20
N PHE A 86 2.78 13.47 -3.29
CA PHE A 86 2.82 14.93 -3.23
C PHE A 86 3.27 15.44 -1.87
N LEU A 87 2.71 14.92 -0.78
CA LEU A 87 3.02 15.35 0.58
C LEU A 87 4.51 15.13 0.89
N VAL A 88 5.07 13.98 0.53
CA VAL A 88 6.50 13.69 0.71
C VAL A 88 7.36 14.56 -0.21
N GLN A 89 7.11 14.56 -1.52
CA GLN A 89 8.02 15.20 -2.48
C GLN A 89 7.95 16.73 -2.51
N ARG A 90 6.83 17.33 -2.07
CA ARG A 90 6.57 18.77 -2.25
C ARG A 90 6.35 19.52 -0.95
N LEU A 91 5.81 18.85 0.07
CA LEU A 91 5.58 19.47 1.38
C LEU A 91 6.57 19.00 2.44
N GLY A 92 7.43 18.03 2.13
CA GLY A 92 8.51 17.58 3.02
C GLY A 92 8.03 16.72 4.18
N PHE A 93 6.88 16.05 4.05
CA PHE A 93 6.44 15.04 5.02
C PHE A 93 7.41 13.86 5.03
N GLY A 94 7.62 13.28 6.20
CA GLY A 94 8.20 11.95 6.33
C GLY A 94 7.30 10.90 5.68
N TRP A 95 7.90 9.95 4.98
CA TRP A 95 7.18 8.78 4.45
C TRP A 95 6.53 7.93 5.55
N ASP A 96 7.01 8.03 6.80
CA ASP A 96 6.51 7.37 8.00
C ASP A 96 5.34 8.09 8.69
N GLU A 97 4.98 9.30 8.26
CA GLU A 97 3.87 10.10 8.83
C GLU A 97 2.78 10.50 7.80
N VAL A 98 2.99 10.15 6.53
CA VAL A 98 2.16 10.67 5.42
C VAL A 98 0.77 10.04 5.33
N HIS A 99 0.61 8.81 5.85
CA HIS A 99 -0.55 7.97 5.62
C HIS A 99 -1.87 8.61 6.08
N GLU A 100 -1.91 9.10 7.34
CA GLU A 100 -3.12 9.67 7.93
C GLU A 100 -3.62 10.90 7.17
N VAL A 101 -2.70 11.72 6.64
CA VAL A 101 -3.05 12.93 5.87
C VAL A 101 -3.54 12.55 4.48
N ALA A 102 -2.89 11.59 3.82
CA ALA A 102 -3.34 11.10 2.53
C ALA A 102 -4.73 10.44 2.61
N GLU A 103 -5.04 9.71 3.68
CA GLU A 103 -6.35 9.11 3.93
C GLU A 103 -7.46 10.16 4.10
N GLN A 104 -7.15 11.35 4.61
CA GLN A 104 -8.13 12.44 4.66
C GLN A 104 -8.38 13.05 3.27
N LEU A 105 -7.35 13.12 2.42
CA LEU A 105 -7.38 13.81 1.13
C LEU A 105 -7.90 12.93 -0.03
N GLU A 106 -7.83 11.60 0.08
CA GLU A 106 -8.23 10.70 -1.01
C GLU A 106 -9.72 10.75 -1.37
N HIS A 107 -10.56 11.22 -0.45
CA HIS A 107 -12.01 11.35 -0.65
C HIS A 107 -12.40 12.58 -1.48
N VAL A 108 -11.44 13.41 -1.90
CA VAL A 108 -11.74 14.55 -2.78
C VAL A 108 -12.31 14.04 -4.11
N GLY A 109 -13.54 14.43 -4.41
CA GLY A 109 -14.31 13.92 -5.57
C GLY A 109 -13.91 14.49 -6.93
N SER A 110 -13.03 15.50 -6.99
CA SER A 110 -12.67 16.17 -8.23
C SER A 110 -11.69 15.34 -9.07
N GLU A 111 -12.18 14.64 -10.08
CA GLU A 111 -11.33 13.90 -11.04
C GLU A 111 -10.31 14.82 -11.73
N LYS A 112 -10.70 16.05 -12.04
CA LYS A 112 -9.82 17.06 -12.64
C LYS A 112 -8.65 17.40 -11.72
N LEU A 113 -8.86 17.47 -10.41
CA LEU A 113 -7.78 17.74 -9.45
C LEU A 113 -6.79 16.58 -9.43
N VAL A 114 -7.28 15.34 -9.39
CA VAL A 114 -6.45 14.13 -9.36
C VAL A 114 -5.59 14.02 -10.61
N GLU A 115 -6.15 14.29 -11.80
CA GLU A 115 -5.37 14.25 -13.04
C GLU A 115 -4.30 15.35 -13.08
N ARG A 116 -4.63 16.56 -12.63
CA ARG A 116 -3.63 17.65 -12.53
C ARG A 116 -2.55 17.35 -11.52
N LEU A 117 -2.88 16.68 -10.42
CA LEU A 117 -1.91 16.23 -9.42
C LEU A 117 -0.97 15.18 -10.03
N ASP A 118 -1.51 14.17 -10.71
CA ASP A 118 -0.72 13.15 -11.42
C ASP A 118 0.24 13.76 -12.44
N GLU A 119 -0.25 14.68 -13.28
CA GLU A 119 0.57 15.41 -14.24
C GLU A 119 1.66 16.25 -13.57
N TYR A 120 1.32 16.96 -12.50
CA TYR A 120 2.26 17.81 -11.76
C TYR A 120 3.39 16.99 -11.11
N LEU A 121 3.09 15.77 -10.65
CA LEU A 121 4.06 14.83 -10.11
C LEU A 121 4.89 14.11 -11.19
N GLY A 122 4.62 14.36 -12.48
CA GLY A 122 5.32 13.71 -13.58
C GLY A 122 4.85 12.29 -13.86
N ARG A 123 3.59 11.97 -13.53
CA ARG A 123 2.95 10.65 -13.70
C ARG A 123 3.75 9.52 -13.01
N PRO A 124 3.94 9.61 -11.69
CA PRO A 124 4.72 8.61 -10.95
C PRO A 124 4.08 7.23 -11.05
N ALA A 125 4.91 6.21 -11.27
CA ALA A 125 4.46 4.82 -11.31
C ALA A 125 4.40 4.18 -9.91
N PHE A 126 5.07 4.76 -8.92
CA PHE A 126 5.18 4.22 -7.56
C PHE A 126 5.14 5.36 -6.54
N ASP A 127 4.58 5.09 -5.37
CA ASP A 127 4.51 6.04 -4.25
C ASP A 127 5.82 6.07 -3.42
N PRO A 128 5.90 6.87 -2.35
CA PRO A 128 7.10 6.95 -1.50
C PRO A 128 7.49 5.64 -0.82
N HIS A 129 6.57 4.70 -0.64
CA HIS A 129 6.83 3.38 -0.04
C HIS A 129 7.20 2.34 -1.10
N GLY A 130 7.14 2.69 -2.39
CA GLY A 130 7.44 1.83 -3.53
C GLY A 130 6.25 1.02 -4.02
N ASP A 131 5.06 1.34 -3.54
CA ASP A 131 3.80 0.69 -3.88
C ASP A 131 3.28 1.20 -5.24
N PRO A 132 2.73 0.35 -6.12
CA PRO A 132 2.45 0.71 -7.51
C PRO A 132 1.23 1.63 -7.65
N ILE A 133 1.34 2.77 -8.30
CA ILE A 133 0.20 3.68 -8.52
C ILE A 133 -0.61 3.17 -9.71
N PRO A 134 -1.90 2.79 -9.55
CA PRO A 134 -2.71 2.38 -10.68
C PRO A 134 -2.98 3.57 -11.61
N ASP A 135 -3.02 3.33 -12.91
CA ASP A 135 -3.38 4.35 -13.90
C ASP A 135 -4.88 4.72 -13.84
N ALA A 136 -5.31 5.68 -14.67
CA ALA A 136 -6.72 6.11 -14.72
C ALA A 136 -7.69 4.99 -15.18
N GLN A 137 -7.17 3.88 -15.72
CA GLN A 137 -7.92 2.68 -16.08
C GLN A 137 -7.85 1.59 -15.01
N GLY A 138 -7.12 1.82 -13.91
CA GLY A 138 -6.94 0.88 -12.81
C GLY A 138 -5.91 -0.22 -13.09
N ARG A 139 -5.01 -0.03 -14.06
CA ARG A 139 -3.91 -0.96 -14.34
C ARG A 139 -2.70 -0.60 -13.50
N PHE A 140 -2.07 -1.61 -12.91
CA PHE A 140 -0.85 -1.42 -12.13
C PHE A 140 0.38 -1.58 -13.03
N PRO A 141 1.44 -0.79 -12.81
CA PRO A 141 2.74 -1.07 -13.40
C PRO A 141 3.30 -2.38 -12.85
N GLU A 142 3.97 -3.14 -13.72
CA GLU A 142 4.67 -4.36 -13.32
C GLU A 142 6.07 -4.04 -12.80
N ARG A 143 6.45 -4.69 -11.71
CA ARG A 143 7.82 -4.69 -11.18
C ARG A 143 8.08 -6.06 -10.56
N VAL A 144 9.14 -6.71 -11.02
CA VAL A 144 9.59 -7.97 -10.42
C VAL A 144 10.37 -7.65 -9.16
N THR A 145 9.94 -8.20 -8.03
CA THR A 145 10.61 -8.02 -6.74
C THR A 145 10.76 -9.36 -6.03
N LEU A 146 11.68 -9.40 -5.07
CA LEU A 146 11.86 -10.52 -4.16
C LEU A 146 12.05 -9.99 -2.73
N PRO A 147 11.49 -10.63 -1.70
CA PRO A 147 11.79 -10.30 -0.32
C PRO A 147 13.29 -10.41 -0.03
N LEU A 148 13.82 -9.55 0.85
CA LEU A 148 15.23 -9.62 1.26
C LEU A 148 15.58 -10.96 1.92
N VAL A 149 14.61 -11.58 2.58
CA VAL A 149 14.79 -12.92 3.16
C VAL A 149 15.13 -13.98 2.10
N ASP A 150 14.71 -13.78 0.84
CA ASP A 150 14.95 -14.69 -0.27
C ASP A 150 16.20 -14.34 -1.10
N CYS A 151 16.88 -13.22 -0.80
CA CYS A 151 18.13 -12.84 -1.46
C CYS A 151 19.31 -13.69 -0.95
N ALA A 152 20.16 -14.11 -1.89
CA ALA A 152 21.34 -14.91 -1.58
C ALA A 152 22.52 -14.04 -1.13
N VAL A 153 23.38 -14.58 -0.27
CA VAL A 153 24.63 -13.92 0.13
C VAL A 153 25.51 -13.66 -1.11
N GLY A 154 26.02 -12.45 -1.22
CA GLY A 154 26.79 -11.95 -2.37
C GLY A 154 25.94 -11.26 -3.45
N GLU A 155 24.61 -11.35 -3.41
CA GLU A 155 23.74 -10.64 -4.36
C GLU A 155 23.77 -9.12 -4.11
N ARG A 156 23.78 -8.35 -5.21
CA ARG A 156 23.56 -6.91 -5.20
C ARG A 156 22.08 -6.63 -5.42
N ILE A 157 21.53 -5.80 -4.56
CA ILE A 157 20.11 -5.53 -4.48
C ILE A 157 19.84 -4.03 -4.34
N ARG A 158 18.66 -3.61 -4.78
CA ARG A 158 18.10 -2.28 -4.48
C ARG A 158 16.77 -2.45 -3.76
N LEU A 159 16.59 -1.76 -2.63
CA LEU A 159 15.28 -1.66 -1.97
C LEU A 159 14.34 -0.83 -2.85
N VAL A 160 13.24 -1.45 -3.29
CA VAL A 160 12.31 -0.82 -4.23
C VAL A 160 10.89 -0.70 -3.69
N ALA A 161 10.53 -1.45 -2.65
CA ALA A 161 9.26 -1.31 -1.95
C ALA A 161 9.32 -1.87 -0.52
N VAL A 162 8.42 -1.41 0.35
CA VAL A 162 8.16 -2.01 1.66
C VAL A 162 6.77 -2.64 1.64
N LYS A 163 6.69 -3.96 1.83
CA LYS A 163 5.43 -4.70 1.92
C LYS A 163 4.77 -4.44 3.28
N ASP A 164 3.46 -4.17 3.26
CA ASP A 164 2.65 -3.90 4.45
C ASP A 164 3.31 -2.85 5.38
N PRO A 165 3.54 -1.61 4.87
CA PRO A 165 4.30 -0.59 5.59
C PRO A 165 3.49 -0.04 6.76
N SER A 166 3.75 -0.55 7.98
CA SER A 166 3.20 0.04 9.20
C SER A 166 4.05 1.21 9.67
N ASP A 167 3.46 2.18 10.37
CA ASP A 167 4.17 3.34 10.94
C ASP A 167 5.38 2.92 11.77
N SER A 168 5.22 1.88 12.60
CA SER A 168 6.31 1.34 13.41
C SER A 168 7.47 0.77 12.59
N LEU A 169 7.17 0.13 11.44
CA LEU A 169 8.19 -0.41 10.55
C LEU A 169 8.89 0.72 9.80
N LEU A 170 8.13 1.66 9.23
CA LEU A 170 8.69 2.80 8.51
C LEU A 170 9.56 3.67 9.41
N HIS A 171 9.12 3.92 10.64
CA HIS A 171 9.89 4.64 11.64
C HIS A 171 11.23 3.94 11.96
N LEU A 172 11.20 2.63 12.19
CA LEU A 172 12.42 1.83 12.41
C LEU A 172 13.39 1.91 11.22
N LEU A 173 12.87 1.86 9.99
CA LEU A 173 13.68 1.97 8.78
C LEU A 173 14.30 3.38 8.66
N ASN A 174 13.52 4.41 8.97
CA ASN A 174 13.97 5.80 8.98
C ASN A 174 15.10 6.02 9.99
N GLU A 175 14.95 5.54 11.24
CA GLU A 175 16.00 5.60 12.27
C GLU A 175 17.29 4.88 11.84
N LYS A 176 17.16 3.79 11.08
CA LYS A 176 18.30 3.02 10.54
C LYS A 176 18.89 3.61 9.25
N GLY A 177 18.34 4.71 8.73
CA GLY A 177 18.75 5.29 7.45
C GLY A 177 18.50 4.38 6.25
N ILE A 178 17.51 3.49 6.34
CA ILE A 178 17.10 2.57 5.28
C ILE A 178 15.87 3.15 4.59
N GLY A 179 16.00 3.48 3.31
CA GLY A 179 14.91 4.04 2.52
C GLY A 179 14.84 3.45 1.11
N ILE A 180 13.76 3.74 0.41
CA ILE A 180 13.59 3.34 -1.00
C ILE A 180 14.76 3.87 -1.83
N GLY A 181 15.31 3.01 -2.68
CA GLY A 181 16.49 3.29 -3.49
C GLY A 181 17.82 2.85 -2.88
N LEU A 182 17.84 2.40 -1.61
CA LEU A 182 19.05 1.88 -0.97
C LEU A 182 19.66 0.74 -1.80
N GLU A 183 20.90 0.93 -2.23
CA GLU A 183 21.69 -0.12 -2.89
C GLU A 183 22.64 -0.78 -1.90
N ALA A 184 22.58 -2.10 -1.82
CA ALA A 184 23.42 -2.88 -0.93
C ALA A 184 23.81 -4.24 -1.52
N GLU A 185 24.81 -4.85 -0.92
CA GLU A 185 25.17 -6.26 -1.10
C GLU A 185 24.76 -7.04 0.15
N VAL A 186 24.15 -8.21 -0.03
CA VAL A 186 23.84 -9.13 1.06
C VAL A 186 25.15 -9.77 1.53
N ARG A 187 25.59 -9.48 2.75
CA ARG A 187 26.91 -9.90 3.27
C ARG A 187 26.87 -11.20 4.05
N ALA A 188 25.88 -11.33 4.93
CA ALA A 188 25.73 -12.47 5.80
C ALA A 188 24.26 -12.64 6.20
N ARG A 189 23.92 -13.85 6.63
CA ARG A 189 22.65 -14.20 7.24
C ARG A 189 22.92 -14.96 8.53
N GLN A 190 22.26 -14.59 9.61
CA GLN A 190 22.36 -15.31 10.87
C GLN A 190 21.35 -16.46 10.89
N ASP A 191 21.82 -17.67 11.18
CA ASP A 191 20.99 -18.87 11.15
C ASP A 191 19.93 -18.90 12.26
N PHE A 192 20.18 -18.23 13.40
CA PHE A 192 19.31 -18.31 14.57
C PHE A 192 17.98 -17.56 14.39
N ASP A 193 18.02 -16.32 13.90
CA ASP A 193 16.85 -15.43 13.79
C ASP A 193 16.60 -14.93 12.36
N GLY A 194 17.39 -15.39 11.39
CA GLY A 194 17.31 -14.98 9.99
C GLY A 194 17.78 -13.54 9.74
N SER A 195 18.42 -12.86 10.70
CA SER A 195 18.94 -11.51 10.54
C SER A 195 19.87 -11.40 9.33
N VAL A 196 19.73 -10.30 8.58
CA VAL A 196 20.46 -10.05 7.34
C VAL A 196 21.38 -8.86 7.51
N GLU A 197 22.64 -9.05 7.14
CA GLU A 197 23.64 -8.00 7.08
C GLU A 197 23.73 -7.44 5.66
N LEU A 198 23.53 -6.13 5.53
CA LEU A 198 23.59 -5.38 4.28
C LEU A 198 24.78 -4.43 4.29
N ARG A 199 25.56 -4.46 3.21
CA ARG A 199 26.67 -3.53 3.02
C ARG A 199 26.42 -2.60 1.84
N THR A 200 26.36 -1.32 2.13
CA THR A 200 26.28 -0.26 1.13
C THR A 200 27.67 0.02 0.53
N LYS A 201 27.73 0.69 -0.64
CA LYS A 201 29.02 1.06 -1.27
C LYS A 201 29.81 2.04 -0.41
N GLN A 202 29.11 2.98 0.23
CA GLN A 202 29.65 4.05 1.06
C GLN A 202 28.64 4.28 2.18
N GLY A 203 28.94 3.80 3.38
CA GLY A 203 28.01 3.90 4.51
C GLY A 203 28.23 2.82 5.56
N PRO A 204 27.41 2.84 6.63
CA PRO A 204 27.46 1.82 7.65
C PRO A 204 26.98 0.47 7.11
N VAL A 205 27.37 -0.58 7.82
CA VAL A 205 26.73 -1.89 7.68
C VAL A 205 25.36 -1.81 8.36
N HIS A 206 24.30 -2.21 7.65
CA HIS A 206 22.96 -2.28 8.21
C HIS A 206 22.65 -3.72 8.60
N VAL A 207 22.15 -3.91 9.82
CA VAL A 207 21.62 -5.21 10.27
C VAL A 207 20.12 -5.05 10.49
N VAL A 208 19.35 -5.91 9.81
CA VAL A 208 17.90 -6.01 9.92
C VAL A 208 17.53 -7.42 10.35
N SER A 209 16.50 -7.55 11.20
CA SER A 209 16.02 -8.86 11.63
C SER A 209 15.40 -9.65 10.48
N GLY A 210 15.30 -10.98 10.61
CA GLY A 210 14.61 -11.82 9.62
C GLY A 210 13.19 -11.32 9.36
N ARG A 211 12.46 -10.96 10.43
CA ARG A 211 11.13 -10.35 10.34
C ARG A 211 11.12 -9.06 9.51
N VAL A 212 12.06 -8.14 9.72
CA VAL A 212 12.12 -6.91 8.90
C VAL A 212 12.44 -7.27 7.44
N ALA A 213 13.36 -8.22 7.21
CA ALA A 213 13.74 -8.65 5.87
C ALA A 213 12.59 -9.27 5.05
N GLU A 214 11.58 -9.88 5.69
CA GLU A 214 10.37 -10.37 5.02
C GLU A 214 9.53 -9.24 4.38
N HIS A 215 9.61 -8.03 4.93
CA HIS A 215 8.85 -6.87 4.46
C HIS A 215 9.61 -6.02 3.44
N LEU A 216 10.93 -6.16 3.32
CA LEU A 216 11.72 -5.36 2.39
C LEU A 216 11.77 -6.03 1.01
N LEU A 217 11.19 -5.40 0.00
CA LEU A 217 11.14 -5.90 -1.37
C LEU A 217 12.29 -5.33 -2.20
N MET A 218 13.06 -6.24 -2.79
CA MET A 218 14.31 -5.97 -3.48
C MET A 218 14.19 -6.19 -5.00
N GLU A 219 15.00 -5.46 -5.75
CA GLU A 219 15.29 -5.72 -7.16
C GLU A 219 16.78 -6.13 -7.28
N ARG A 220 17.07 -7.18 -8.06
CA ARG A 220 18.46 -7.60 -8.35
C ARG A 220 19.15 -6.58 -9.26
N ARG A 221 20.43 -6.34 -9.01
CA ARG A 221 21.29 -5.41 -9.77
C ARG A 221 22.40 -6.12 -10.52
#